data_AF-A0AAW3T172-F1
#
_entry.id   AF-A0AAW3T172-F1
#
_cell.length_a   1.000
_cell.length_b   1.000
_cell.length_c   1.000
_cell.angle_alpha   90.00
_cell.angle_beta   90.00
_cell.angle_gamma   90.00
#
_symmetry.space_group_name_H-M   'P 1'
#
loop_
_entity.id
_entity.type
_entity.pdbx_description
1 polymer ?
#
loop_
_entity_poly.entity_id
_entity_poly.type
_entity_poly.pdbx_seq_one_letter_code
_entity_poly.pdbx_strand_id
1 'polypeptide(L)'
;MSLVTAGAVTIGVALAAVTVSSGGGAAVGATPSCRGDHITVASLASGCAVSSGTVVLPDGRRFTVPPVGTTVQALPVAASGAGDPGDVSLTNTGRAGLAVRVDDHWSGSPAAVRQERAAVQHRNAALGSTSGAATTTATTSAPSSCSNKTYTRLGVRWASRVDWRYNATGQKVAGVTAIRAGADAWTGVLSSCGKKVASTASDRYLGTATEAPGVTADGGCGSSSGTSVAGWGSLRSGTLAVTCVWSRSGVAVEVDQRYSTAVAWSVSTTCTGTRFDLRGVATHEWGHGFGLGHTAQSSGLVMKPASTTCETGQRALGLGDLMGIDALY
;
A
#
# COMPACT_ATOMS: atom_id res chain seq x y z
N MET A 1 35.34 -89.91 52.28
CA MET A 1 34.03 -90.25 51.69
C MET A 1 32.96 -89.53 52.46
N SER A 2 32.35 -88.52 51.84
CA SER A 2 30.97 -88.05 52.06
C SER A 2 30.74 -86.90 51.07
N LEU A 3 29.77 -87.12 50.17
CA LEU A 3 29.18 -86.10 49.32
C LEU A 3 28.47 -85.04 50.22
N VAL A 4 28.16 -83.81 49.79
CA VAL A 4 26.95 -83.51 49.01
C VAL A 4 26.88 -81.98 48.75
N THR A 5 26.52 -81.64 47.50
CA THR A 5 25.87 -80.44 46.92
C THR A 5 26.49 -79.04 46.98
N ALA A 6 26.85 -78.57 45.78
CA ALA A 6 26.85 -77.16 45.42
C ALA A 6 25.42 -76.65 45.22
N GLY A 7 25.02 -75.63 46.00
CA GLY A 7 23.82 -74.84 45.77
C GLY A 7 24.17 -73.59 44.95
N ALA A 8 23.66 -73.50 43.72
CA ALA A 8 23.75 -72.29 42.92
C ALA A 8 22.73 -71.28 43.45
N VAL A 9 23.20 -70.13 43.93
CA VAL A 9 22.34 -68.98 44.25
C VAL A 9 22.24 -68.11 43.00
N THR A 10 21.09 -68.16 42.33
CA THR A 10 20.72 -67.22 41.28
C THR A 10 20.17 -65.94 41.92
N ILE A 11 21.00 -64.90 42.01
CA ILE A 11 20.51 -63.55 42.32
C ILE A 11 19.92 -62.98 41.02
N GLY A 12 18.60 -63.08 40.89
CA GLY A 12 17.85 -62.40 39.84
C GLY A 12 17.87 -60.89 40.09
N VAL A 13 18.66 -60.16 39.31
CA VAL A 13 18.52 -58.70 39.23
C VAL A 13 17.24 -58.43 38.45
N ALA A 14 16.18 -58.02 39.14
CA ALA A 14 15.01 -57.43 38.50
C ALA A 14 15.43 -56.08 37.91
N LEU A 15 15.72 -56.03 36.60
CA LEU A 15 15.72 -54.78 35.85
C LEU A 15 14.28 -54.27 35.85
N ALA A 16 13.95 -53.38 36.79
CA ALA A 16 12.79 -52.52 36.64
C ALA A 16 13.08 -51.58 35.46
N ALA A 17 12.53 -51.90 34.30
CA ALA A 17 12.47 -50.98 33.18
C ALA A 17 11.64 -49.77 33.63
N VAL A 18 12.33 -48.70 34.04
CA VAL A 18 11.71 -47.38 34.14
C VAL A 18 11.43 -46.97 32.71
N THR A 19 10.22 -47.25 32.24
CA THR A 19 9.68 -46.58 31.06
C THR A 19 9.51 -45.12 31.44
N VAL A 20 10.53 -44.32 31.16
CA VAL A 20 10.35 -42.87 31.08
C VAL A 20 9.41 -42.67 29.91
N SER A 21 8.13 -42.47 30.21
CA SER A 21 7.17 -41.95 29.27
C SER A 21 7.73 -40.60 28.84
N SER A 22 8.47 -40.55 27.73
CA SER A 22 8.69 -39.31 27.01
C SER A 22 7.29 -38.83 26.66
N GLY A 23 6.77 -37.92 27.49
CA GLY A 23 5.50 -37.25 27.24
C GLY A 23 5.56 -36.80 25.80
N GLY A 24 4.73 -37.39 24.96
CA GLY A 24 4.68 -37.08 23.55
C GLY A 24 4.57 -35.57 23.45
N GLY A 25 5.61 -34.92 22.94
CA GLY A 25 5.51 -33.53 22.57
C GLY A 25 4.27 -33.47 21.69
N ALA A 26 3.23 -32.76 22.15
CA ALA A 26 2.04 -32.55 21.37
C ALA A 26 2.52 -32.16 19.97
N ALA A 27 2.18 -32.97 18.97
CA ALA A 27 2.46 -32.61 17.60
C ALA A 27 1.91 -31.19 17.45
N VAL A 28 2.80 -30.21 17.25
CA VAL A 28 2.39 -28.85 16.94
C VAL A 28 1.57 -29.02 15.67
N GLY A 29 0.24 -29.00 15.82
CA GLY A 29 -0.67 -29.22 14.70
C GLY A 29 -0.25 -28.27 13.61
N ALA A 30 0.05 -28.81 12.42
CA ALA A 30 0.44 -27.99 11.29
C ALA A 30 -0.60 -26.87 11.15
N THR A 31 -0.14 -25.61 11.26
CA THR A 31 -1.02 -24.46 11.14
C THR A 31 -1.80 -24.60 9.83
N PRO A 32 -3.15 -24.48 9.83
CA PRO A 32 -3.94 -24.56 8.61
C PRO A 32 -3.35 -23.63 7.56
N SER A 33 -3.23 -24.06 6.30
CA SER A 33 -2.70 -23.19 5.23
C SER A 33 -3.84 -22.54 4.45
N CYS A 34 -3.79 -21.23 4.25
CA CYS A 34 -4.66 -20.56 3.27
C CYS A 34 -3.88 -20.42 1.95
N ARG A 35 -4.46 -20.95 0.86
CA ARG A 35 -3.87 -20.94 -0.48
C ARG A 35 -4.96 -20.77 -1.54
N GLY A 36 -4.54 -20.47 -2.77
CA GLY A 36 -5.42 -20.35 -3.93
C GLY A 36 -5.87 -18.92 -4.21
N ASP A 37 -6.90 -18.79 -5.05
CA ASP A 37 -7.26 -17.51 -5.65
C ASP A 37 -8.26 -16.68 -4.81
N HIS A 38 -8.61 -17.17 -3.62
CA HIS A 38 -9.59 -16.53 -2.74
C HIS A 38 -9.26 -16.75 -1.26
N ILE A 39 -8.40 -15.89 -0.71
CA ILE A 39 -8.04 -15.85 0.71
C ILE A 39 -8.74 -14.65 1.35
N THR A 40 -9.66 -14.89 2.29
CA THR A 40 -10.41 -13.81 2.94
C THR A 40 -9.70 -13.28 4.19
N VAL A 41 -10.01 -12.05 4.61
CA VAL A 41 -9.54 -11.50 5.89
C VAL A 41 -9.95 -12.35 7.10
N ALA A 42 -11.11 -13.02 7.03
CA ALA A 42 -11.56 -13.96 8.07
C ALA A 42 -10.67 -15.22 8.11
N SER A 43 -10.28 -15.74 6.95
CA SER A 43 -9.32 -16.83 6.85
C SER A 43 -7.98 -16.43 7.47
N LEU A 44 -7.48 -15.23 7.18
CA LEU A 44 -6.23 -14.71 7.77
C LEU A 44 -6.32 -14.56 9.29
N ALA A 45 -7.46 -14.11 9.81
CA ALA A 45 -7.69 -13.94 11.25
C ALA A 45 -7.63 -15.27 12.03
N SER A 46 -7.91 -16.41 11.38
CA SER A 46 -7.73 -17.74 11.98
C SER A 46 -6.27 -18.12 12.22
N GLY A 47 -5.31 -17.31 11.74
CA GLY A 47 -3.88 -17.57 11.90
C GLY A 47 -3.31 -18.55 10.87
N CYS A 48 -4.01 -18.79 9.76
CA CYS A 48 -3.54 -19.70 8.73
C CYS A 48 -2.24 -19.21 8.06
N ALA A 49 -1.36 -20.14 7.70
CA ALA A 49 -0.12 -19.83 6.99
C ALA A 49 -0.40 -19.51 5.52
N VAL A 50 0.16 -18.41 5.02
CA VAL A 50 0.01 -17.96 3.62
C VAL A 50 1.38 -17.74 2.99
N SER A 51 1.66 -18.46 1.90
CA SER A 51 2.90 -18.32 1.13
C SER A 51 2.68 -17.75 -0.27
N SER A 52 1.47 -17.89 -0.81
CA SER A 52 1.08 -17.49 -2.16
C SER A 52 -0.45 -17.47 -2.27
N GLY A 53 -0.96 -16.91 -3.37
CA GLY A 53 -2.39 -16.84 -3.66
C GLY A 53 -2.87 -15.41 -3.78
N THR A 54 -4.18 -15.23 -3.66
CA THR A 54 -4.83 -13.92 -3.79
C THR A 54 -5.67 -13.63 -2.57
N VAL A 55 -5.37 -12.52 -1.87
CA VAL A 55 -6.23 -11.97 -0.82
C VAL A 55 -7.39 -11.24 -1.49
N VAL A 56 -8.61 -11.54 -1.07
CA VAL A 56 -9.84 -10.89 -1.57
C VAL A 56 -10.50 -10.18 -0.40
N LEU A 57 -10.61 -8.86 -0.53
CA LEU A 57 -11.27 -8.01 0.46
C LEU A 57 -12.80 -8.09 0.34
N PRO A 58 -13.55 -7.76 1.40
CA PRO A 58 -15.02 -7.76 1.37
C PRO A 58 -15.63 -6.89 0.27
N ASP A 59 -14.94 -5.84 -0.14
CA ASP A 59 -15.36 -4.94 -1.22
C ASP A 59 -15.03 -5.46 -2.63
N GLY A 60 -14.44 -6.65 -2.74
CA GLY A 60 -14.09 -7.32 -3.99
C GLY A 60 -12.69 -7.04 -4.51
N ARG A 61 -11.91 -6.14 -3.89
CA ARG A 61 -10.52 -5.89 -4.31
C ARG A 61 -9.64 -7.12 -4.06
N ARG A 62 -8.75 -7.39 -5.00
CA ARG A 62 -7.89 -8.57 -5.09
C ARG A 62 -6.43 -8.16 -5.05
N PHE A 63 -5.69 -8.84 -4.19
CA PHE A 63 -4.26 -8.59 -3.99
C PHE A 63 -3.50 -9.89 -4.13
N THR A 64 -2.56 -9.97 -5.07
CA THR A 64 -1.61 -11.08 -5.05
C THR A 64 -0.80 -10.99 -3.77
N VAL A 65 -0.69 -12.11 -3.04
CA VAL A 65 0.10 -12.18 -1.81
C VAL A 65 1.55 -11.80 -2.14
N PRO A 66 2.09 -10.70 -1.57
CA PRO A 66 3.44 -10.28 -1.89
C PRO A 66 4.47 -11.22 -1.24
N PRO A 67 5.73 -11.21 -1.69
CA PRO A 67 6.81 -11.94 -1.04
C PRO A 67 6.92 -11.59 0.46
N VAL A 68 7.50 -12.50 1.24
CA VAL A 68 7.78 -12.24 2.66
C VAL A 68 8.64 -10.99 2.81
N GLY A 69 8.30 -10.14 3.77
CA GLY A 69 8.96 -8.86 4.05
C GLY A 69 8.53 -7.71 3.13
N THR A 70 7.56 -7.95 2.25
CA THR A 70 7.04 -6.93 1.33
C THR A 70 5.65 -6.45 1.76
N THR A 71 5.45 -5.14 1.61
CA THR A 71 4.15 -4.48 1.69
C THR A 71 3.74 -4.03 0.30
N VAL A 72 2.50 -4.28 -0.10
CA VAL A 72 1.88 -3.66 -1.27
C VAL A 72 0.72 -2.77 -0.81
N GLN A 73 0.63 -1.57 -1.36
CA GLN A 73 -0.45 -0.62 -1.09
C GLN A 73 -1.23 -0.31 -2.35
N ALA A 74 -2.56 -0.24 -2.28
CA ALA A 74 -3.45 0.23 -3.36
C ALA A 74 -4.16 1.50 -2.91
N LEU A 75 -4.04 2.56 -3.70
CA LEU A 75 -4.39 3.92 -3.32
C LEU A 75 -5.23 4.52 -4.47
N PRO A 76 -6.58 4.49 -4.35
CA PRO A 76 -7.47 4.87 -5.43
C PRO A 76 -7.93 6.33 -5.34
N VAL A 77 -7.99 7.05 -6.46
CA VAL A 77 -8.75 8.31 -6.53
C VAL A 77 -10.08 8.11 -7.26
N ALA A 78 -11.16 8.58 -6.64
CA ALA A 78 -12.52 8.43 -7.14
C ALA A 78 -13.03 9.69 -7.87
N ALA A 79 -14.08 9.52 -8.66
CA ALA A 79 -14.93 10.61 -9.11
C ALA A 79 -15.77 11.09 -7.92
N SER A 80 -15.93 12.39 -7.75
CA SER A 80 -16.77 12.94 -6.68
C SER A 80 -18.20 12.41 -6.77
N GLY A 81 -18.73 11.93 -5.65
CA GLY A 81 -20.04 11.26 -5.59
C GLY A 81 -20.00 9.76 -5.82
N ALA A 82 -18.87 9.20 -6.28
CA ALA A 82 -18.62 7.76 -6.19
C ALA A 82 -18.15 7.39 -4.78
N GLY A 83 -18.35 6.14 -4.39
CA GLY A 83 -17.82 5.61 -3.13
C GLY A 83 -16.29 5.49 -3.19
N ASP A 84 -15.61 6.01 -2.18
CA ASP A 84 -14.18 5.77 -1.95
C ASP A 84 -14.02 4.44 -1.17
N PRO A 85 -13.37 3.41 -1.75
CA PRO A 85 -13.14 2.15 -1.04
C PRO A 85 -11.98 2.24 -0.02
N GLY A 86 -11.28 3.38 0.08
CA GLY A 86 -10.21 3.62 1.05
C GLY A 86 -8.85 3.07 0.64
N ASP A 87 -7.81 3.53 1.33
CA ASP A 87 -6.41 3.13 1.11
C ASP A 87 -6.16 1.73 1.67
N VAL A 88 -5.57 0.83 0.88
CA VAL A 88 -5.23 -0.52 1.35
C VAL A 88 -3.73 -0.70 1.49
N SER A 89 -3.31 -1.36 2.57
CA SER A 89 -1.98 -1.93 2.73
C SER A 89 -2.07 -3.42 3.05
N LEU A 90 -1.42 -4.27 2.25
CA LEU A 90 -1.24 -5.70 2.51
C LEU A 90 0.25 -5.98 2.76
N THR A 91 0.58 -6.41 3.97
CA THR A 91 1.96 -6.73 4.39
C THR A 91 2.11 -8.21 4.66
N ASN A 92 3.10 -8.84 4.03
CA ASN A 92 3.50 -10.20 4.35
C ASN A 92 4.65 -10.20 5.37
N THR A 93 4.32 -10.52 6.63
CA THR A 93 5.29 -10.55 7.74
C THR A 93 6.00 -11.91 7.88
N GLY A 94 5.81 -12.82 6.92
CA GLY A 94 6.39 -14.16 6.96
C GLY A 94 5.68 -15.04 7.98
N ARG A 95 6.43 -15.54 8.97
CA ARG A 95 5.88 -16.49 9.97
C ARG A 95 4.75 -15.90 10.80
N ALA A 96 4.70 -14.58 10.98
CA ALA A 96 3.61 -13.93 11.69
C ALA A 96 2.33 -13.80 10.85
N GLY A 97 2.38 -14.07 9.54
CA GLY A 97 1.23 -14.07 8.62
C GLY A 97 1.06 -12.77 7.83
N LEU A 98 -0.15 -12.52 7.35
CA LEU A 98 -0.49 -11.31 6.60
C LEU A 98 -1.21 -10.30 7.49
N ALA A 99 -0.84 -9.02 7.36
CA ALA A 99 -1.57 -7.89 7.91
C ALA A 99 -2.24 -7.13 6.78
N VAL A 100 -3.53 -6.81 6.93
CA VAL A 100 -4.30 -5.98 6.02
C VAL A 100 -4.73 -4.74 6.77
N ARG A 101 -4.49 -3.56 6.20
CA ARG A 101 -5.04 -2.30 6.67
C ARG A 101 -5.89 -1.69 5.58
N VAL A 102 -7.13 -1.31 5.89
CA VAL A 102 -7.99 -0.49 5.04
C VAL A 102 -8.24 0.81 5.80
N ASP A 103 -7.76 1.92 5.28
CA ASP A 103 -7.65 3.20 5.98
C ASP A 103 -6.99 3.03 7.37
N ASP A 104 -7.76 3.19 8.45
CA ASP A 104 -7.31 2.99 9.83
C ASP A 104 -7.69 1.63 10.43
N HIS A 105 -8.44 0.80 9.68
CA HIS A 105 -8.94 -0.50 10.13
C HIS A 105 -7.96 -1.63 9.82
N TRP A 106 -7.52 -2.32 10.87
CA TRP A 106 -6.60 -3.45 10.77
C TRP A 106 -7.32 -4.80 10.82
N SER A 107 -6.88 -5.73 9.98
CA SER A 107 -7.35 -7.11 9.92
C SER A 107 -6.22 -8.05 9.49
N GLY A 108 -6.47 -9.36 9.54
CA GLY A 108 -5.48 -10.38 9.22
C GLY A 108 -4.98 -11.13 10.45
N SER A 109 -3.79 -11.73 10.35
CA SER A 109 -3.20 -12.47 11.48
C SER A 109 -2.92 -11.51 12.65
N PRO A 110 -3.37 -11.81 13.88
CA PRO A 110 -3.14 -10.94 15.04
C PRO A 110 -1.66 -10.62 15.29
N ALA A 111 -0.76 -11.58 15.03
CA ALA A 111 0.68 -11.36 15.18
C ALA A 111 1.22 -10.41 14.10
N ALA A 112 0.84 -10.61 12.84
CA ALA A 112 1.23 -9.75 11.73
C ALA A 112 0.73 -8.31 11.93
N VAL A 113 -0.53 -8.15 12.36
CA VAL A 113 -1.14 -6.83 12.60
C VAL A 113 -0.39 -6.07 13.69
N ARG A 114 -0.06 -6.70 14.82
CA ARG A 114 0.72 -6.06 15.87
C ARG A 114 2.10 -5.63 15.38
N GLN A 115 2.78 -6.52 14.65
CA GLN A 115 4.11 -6.25 14.11
C GLN A 115 4.09 -5.07 13.13
N GLU A 116 3.18 -5.09 12.16
CA GLU A 116 3.16 -4.05 11.12
C GLU A 116 2.66 -2.71 11.67
N ARG A 117 1.69 -2.71 12.59
CA ARG A 117 1.26 -1.47 13.25
C ARG A 117 2.40 -0.78 13.99
N ALA A 118 3.20 -1.55 14.74
CA ALA A 118 4.38 -1.02 15.42
C ALA A 118 5.44 -0.52 14.42
N ALA A 119 5.65 -1.26 13.32
CA ALA A 119 6.60 -0.88 12.28
C ALA A 119 6.20 0.43 11.58
N VAL A 120 4.93 0.62 11.21
CA VAL A 120 4.42 1.88 10.63
C VAL A 120 4.62 3.05 11.59
N GLN A 121 4.27 2.87 12.88
CA GLN A 121 4.44 3.91 13.88
C GLN A 121 5.91 4.33 14.01
N HIS A 122 6.82 3.36 14.05
CA HIS A 122 8.26 3.62 14.10
C HIS A 122 8.75 4.38 12.85
N ARG A 123 8.35 3.97 11.64
CA ARG A 123 8.73 4.65 10.40
C ARG A 123 8.24 6.09 10.35
N ASN A 124 6.99 6.33 10.78
CA ASN A 124 6.43 7.68 10.83
C ASN A 124 7.08 8.55 11.91
N ALA A 125 7.52 7.99 13.03
CA ALA A 125 8.23 8.73 14.06
C ALA A 125 9.65 9.12 13.63
N ALA A 126 10.35 8.23 12.91
CA ALA A 126 11.71 8.46 12.43
C ALA A 126 11.83 9.62 11.41
N LEU A 127 10.74 9.92 10.69
CA LEU A 127 10.68 11.00 9.70
C LEU A 127 10.27 12.36 10.32
N GLY A 128 10.37 12.50 11.65
CA GLY A 128 10.02 13.72 12.36
C GLY A 128 8.50 13.90 12.58
N SER A 129 8.18 14.63 13.65
CA SER A 129 6.80 14.90 14.09
C SER A 129 6.38 16.31 13.70
N THR A 130 5.80 16.47 12.52
CA THR A 130 4.90 17.59 12.22
C THR A 130 3.53 17.05 11.86
N SER A 131 2.94 16.26 12.76
CA SER A 131 1.53 15.89 12.66
C SER A 131 0.67 17.15 12.70
N GLY A 132 0.30 17.68 11.54
CA GLY A 132 -0.93 18.46 11.38
C GLY A 132 -2.11 17.50 11.45
N ALA A 133 -2.40 16.97 12.64
CA ALA A 133 -3.63 16.24 12.88
C ALA A 133 -4.80 17.18 12.53
N ALA A 134 -5.83 16.64 11.87
CA ALA A 134 -7.06 17.36 11.58
C ALA A 134 -7.65 17.86 12.90
N THR A 135 -7.41 19.14 13.23
CA THR A 135 -8.03 19.78 14.38
C THR A 135 -9.39 20.25 13.91
N THR A 136 -10.45 19.57 14.37
CA THR A 136 -11.84 19.99 14.23
C THR A 136 -12.09 21.25 15.05
N THR A 137 -11.68 22.40 14.54
CA THR A 137 -12.29 23.68 14.90
C THR A 137 -13.22 24.08 13.78
N ALA A 138 -14.51 24.07 14.08
CA ALA A 138 -15.58 24.42 13.16
C ALA A 138 -15.52 25.94 12.85
N THR A 139 -14.76 26.30 11.83
CA THR A 139 -14.99 27.54 11.07
C THR A 139 -15.81 27.20 9.83
N THR A 140 -16.86 27.98 9.60
CA THR A 140 -17.95 27.83 8.62
C THR A 140 -17.54 27.95 7.14
N SER A 141 -16.26 27.80 6.82
CA SER A 141 -15.74 27.79 5.45
C SER A 141 -14.71 26.67 5.30
N ALA A 142 -14.82 25.89 4.22
CA ALA A 142 -13.81 24.88 3.88
C ALA A 142 -12.44 25.60 3.78
N PRO A 143 -11.39 25.10 4.46
CA PRO A 143 -10.09 25.75 4.40
C PRO A 143 -9.61 25.77 2.95
N SER A 144 -9.10 26.92 2.51
CA SER A 144 -8.42 27.02 1.22
C SER A 144 -7.21 26.08 1.18
N SER A 145 -6.81 25.65 -0.03
CA SER A 145 -5.63 24.79 -0.23
C SER A 145 -4.36 25.35 0.42
N CYS A 146 -4.26 26.68 0.55
CA CYS A 146 -3.11 27.37 1.15
C CYS A 146 -3.22 27.65 2.66
N SER A 147 -4.37 27.38 3.29
CA SER A 147 -4.52 27.44 4.75
C SER A 147 -4.52 26.05 5.39
N ASN A 148 -4.83 25.01 4.62
CA ASN A 148 -4.86 23.64 5.13
C ASN A 148 -3.44 23.05 5.22
N LYS A 149 -3.08 22.57 6.41
CA LYS A 149 -1.75 21.99 6.72
C LYS A 149 -1.79 20.47 6.92
N THR A 150 -2.95 19.84 6.74
CA THR A 150 -3.08 18.39 6.98
C THR A 150 -2.38 17.60 5.89
N TYR A 151 -1.79 16.47 6.27
CA TYR A 151 -1.24 15.48 5.35
C TYR A 151 -1.13 14.13 6.06
N THR A 152 -1.11 13.06 5.28
CA THR A 152 -0.99 11.68 5.77
C THR A 152 0.27 11.05 5.19
N ARG A 153 1.03 10.32 6.01
CA ARG A 153 2.20 9.54 5.56
C ARG A 153 1.86 8.05 5.56
N LEU A 154 2.08 7.40 4.43
CA LEU A 154 1.85 5.97 4.27
C LEU A 154 2.90 5.11 5.00
N GLY A 155 4.01 5.72 5.44
CA GLY A 155 5.15 5.01 6.02
C GLY A 155 5.99 4.30 4.97
N VAL A 156 5.90 4.74 3.71
CA VAL A 156 6.78 4.35 2.60
C VAL A 156 7.47 5.59 2.05
N ARG A 157 8.72 5.46 1.60
CA ARG A 157 9.41 6.47 0.80
C ARG A 157 10.43 5.82 -0.12
N TRP A 158 10.88 6.53 -1.14
CA TRP A 158 11.98 6.07 -1.96
C TRP A 158 13.34 6.42 -1.33
N ALA A 159 14.28 5.49 -1.38
CA ALA A 159 15.69 5.75 -1.01
C ALA A 159 16.51 6.32 -2.18
N SER A 160 16.00 6.20 -3.40
CA SER A 160 16.62 6.65 -4.64
C SER A 160 15.56 7.25 -5.57
N ARG A 161 15.99 7.76 -6.73
CA ARG A 161 15.08 8.21 -7.78
C ARG A 161 14.12 7.10 -8.22
N VAL A 162 12.89 7.48 -8.58
CA VAL A 162 11.90 6.60 -9.22
C VAL A 162 12.13 6.54 -10.72
N ASP A 163 12.58 5.41 -11.24
CA ASP A 163 12.67 5.19 -12.68
C ASP A 163 11.38 4.51 -13.18
N TRP A 164 10.66 5.15 -14.11
CA TRP A 164 9.34 4.68 -14.53
C TRP A 164 9.12 4.74 -16.05
N ARG A 165 8.20 3.89 -16.53
CA ARG A 165 7.84 3.75 -17.95
C ARG A 165 6.35 4.04 -18.18
N TYR A 166 6.00 4.38 -19.42
CA TYR A 166 4.61 4.66 -19.80
C TYR A 166 4.07 3.62 -20.77
N ASN A 167 2.96 2.98 -20.42
CA ASN A 167 2.22 2.14 -21.33
C ASN A 167 1.02 2.90 -21.93
N ALA A 168 1.11 3.21 -23.22
CA ALA A 168 0.08 3.95 -23.96
C ALA A 168 -1.09 3.07 -24.42
N THR A 169 -1.03 1.75 -24.22
CA THR A 169 -2.08 0.82 -24.63
C THR A 169 -3.39 1.19 -23.94
N GLY A 170 -4.45 1.38 -24.73
CA GLY A 170 -5.78 1.73 -24.22
C GLY A 170 -5.95 3.20 -23.79
N GLN A 171 -4.95 4.07 -24.03
CA GLN A 171 -5.04 5.48 -23.66
C GLN A 171 -6.27 6.17 -24.26
N LYS A 172 -6.88 7.06 -23.49
CA LYS A 172 -8.07 7.84 -23.92
C LYS A 172 -7.74 9.24 -24.41
N VAL A 173 -6.54 9.71 -24.10
CA VAL A 173 -5.93 10.97 -24.53
C VAL A 173 -4.42 10.75 -24.61
N ALA A 174 -3.70 11.56 -25.37
CA ALA A 174 -2.23 11.56 -25.38
C ALA A 174 -1.71 12.08 -24.03
N GLY A 175 -1.60 11.19 -23.04
CA GLY A 175 -1.54 11.57 -21.62
C GLY A 175 -0.15 11.66 -21.01
N VAL A 176 0.88 11.12 -21.67
CA VAL A 176 2.23 10.99 -21.06
C VAL A 176 2.80 12.32 -20.56
N THR A 177 2.61 13.42 -21.30
CA THR A 177 3.09 14.75 -20.86
C THR A 177 2.38 15.24 -19.61
N ALA A 178 1.07 14.99 -19.48
CA ALA A 178 0.30 15.37 -18.31
C ALA A 178 0.69 14.52 -17.08
N ILE A 179 0.94 13.22 -17.28
CA ILE A 179 1.38 12.31 -16.21
C ILE A 179 2.79 12.69 -15.72
N ARG A 180 3.72 12.99 -16.64
CA ARG A 180 5.05 13.52 -16.30
C ARG A 180 4.96 14.80 -15.50
N ALA A 181 4.12 15.76 -15.95
CA ALA A 181 3.91 17.00 -15.21
C ALA A 181 3.30 16.80 -13.81
N GLY A 182 2.57 15.69 -13.60
CA GLY A 182 2.09 15.28 -12.27
C GLY A 182 3.20 14.74 -11.37
N ALA A 183 4.15 13.98 -11.93
CA ALA A 183 5.35 13.53 -11.21
C ALA A 183 6.25 14.72 -10.84
N ASP A 184 6.57 15.56 -11.83
CA ASP A 184 7.43 16.73 -11.72
C ASP A 184 6.91 17.76 -10.69
N ALA A 185 5.61 17.74 -10.37
CA ALA A 185 5.01 18.64 -9.40
C ALA A 185 5.52 18.43 -7.95
N TRP A 186 6.14 17.29 -7.67
CA TRP A 186 6.64 16.90 -6.34
C TRP A 186 8.16 16.97 -6.19
N THR A 187 8.90 17.28 -7.26
CA THR A 187 10.35 17.15 -7.31
C THR A 187 11.06 18.50 -7.34
N GLY A 188 12.29 18.53 -6.80
CA GLY A 188 13.15 19.71 -6.84
C GLY A 188 12.67 20.86 -5.94
N VAL A 189 12.80 22.10 -6.43
CA VAL A 189 12.45 23.30 -5.67
C VAL A 189 10.98 23.64 -5.87
N LEU A 190 10.18 23.37 -4.84
CA LEU A 190 8.75 23.57 -4.81
C LEU A 190 8.43 24.92 -4.19
N SER A 191 7.50 25.67 -4.80
CA SER A 191 7.04 26.96 -4.29
C SER A 191 5.54 27.09 -4.50
N SER A 192 4.78 27.06 -3.41
CA SER A 192 3.33 27.27 -3.41
C SER A 192 2.89 27.83 -2.05
N CYS A 193 1.75 28.52 -2.02
CA CYS A 193 1.18 29.05 -0.78
C CYS A 193 2.15 29.91 0.07
N GLY A 194 3.06 30.63 -0.60
CA GLY A 194 4.09 31.44 0.08
C GLY A 194 5.19 30.64 0.79
N LYS A 195 5.21 29.30 0.69
CA LYS A 195 6.26 28.42 1.23
C LYS A 195 7.13 27.89 0.10
N LYS A 196 8.43 27.78 0.37
CA LYS A 196 9.42 27.17 -0.52
C LYS A 196 10.03 25.94 0.17
N VAL A 197 10.10 24.82 -0.54
CA VAL A 197 10.68 23.54 -0.07
C VAL A 197 11.64 23.03 -1.13
N ALA A 198 12.75 22.41 -0.73
CA ALA A 198 13.66 21.72 -1.64
C ALA A 198 13.50 20.21 -1.41
N SER A 199 12.59 19.58 -2.15
CA SER A 199 12.28 18.16 -2.05
C SER A 199 13.41 17.35 -2.69
N THR A 200 13.92 16.33 -1.98
CA THR A 200 14.82 15.33 -2.58
C THR A 200 14.08 14.23 -3.35
N ALA A 201 12.74 14.27 -3.40
CA ALA A 201 11.98 13.38 -4.27
C ALA A 201 12.41 13.61 -5.72
N SER A 202 12.58 12.52 -6.46
CA SER A 202 12.98 12.61 -7.87
C SER A 202 12.43 11.41 -8.64
N ASP A 203 12.15 11.64 -9.92
CA ASP A 203 11.78 10.61 -10.86
C ASP A 203 12.55 10.75 -12.19
N ARG A 204 12.46 9.71 -13.02
CA ARG A 204 12.92 9.73 -14.40
C ARG A 204 12.01 8.89 -15.27
N TYR A 205 11.38 9.55 -16.22
CA TYR A 205 10.69 8.88 -17.32
C TYR A 205 11.69 8.19 -18.27
N LEU A 206 11.60 6.87 -18.37
CA LEU A 206 12.46 6.03 -19.21
C LEU A 206 11.93 5.78 -20.62
N GLY A 207 10.76 6.34 -20.96
CA GLY A 207 10.12 6.11 -22.26
C GLY A 207 8.94 5.15 -22.20
N THR A 208 8.45 4.77 -23.38
CA THR A 208 7.28 3.92 -23.51
C THR A 208 7.60 2.45 -23.20
N ALA A 209 6.58 1.70 -22.80
CA ALA A 209 6.64 0.26 -22.58
C ALA A 209 5.34 -0.42 -23.00
N THR A 210 5.41 -1.74 -23.25
CA THR A 210 4.24 -2.60 -23.51
C THR A 210 3.76 -3.31 -22.25
N GLU A 211 4.58 -3.34 -21.20
CA GLU A 211 4.26 -3.89 -19.89
C GLU A 211 3.08 -3.14 -19.27
N ALA A 212 2.06 -3.85 -18.80
CA ALA A 212 0.90 -3.25 -18.16
C ALA A 212 1.19 -2.95 -16.69
N PRO A 213 0.60 -1.90 -16.10
CA PRO A 213 0.69 -1.68 -14.67
C PRO A 213 0.04 -2.85 -13.91
N GLY A 214 0.72 -3.31 -12.86
CA GLY A 214 0.33 -4.33 -11.89
C GLY A 214 -0.86 -3.94 -10.99
N VAL A 215 -1.68 -2.99 -11.40
CA VAL A 215 -2.97 -2.68 -10.79
C VAL A 215 -4.01 -3.67 -11.33
N THR A 216 -4.92 -4.19 -10.50
CA THR A 216 -6.01 -5.08 -10.97
C THR A 216 -7.23 -4.27 -11.43
N ALA A 217 -8.12 -4.86 -12.24
CA ALA A 217 -9.31 -4.17 -12.72
C ALA A 217 -10.32 -3.84 -11.60
N ASP A 218 -10.29 -4.62 -10.53
CA ASP A 218 -11.07 -4.40 -9.30
C ASP A 218 -10.46 -3.33 -8.37
N GLY A 219 -9.27 -2.79 -8.68
CA GLY A 219 -8.62 -1.71 -7.92
C GLY A 219 -7.70 -2.18 -6.78
N GLY A 220 -7.29 -3.45 -6.78
CA GLY A 220 -6.19 -3.96 -5.97
C GLY A 220 -4.87 -4.02 -6.75
N CYS A 221 -3.92 -4.83 -6.26
CA CYS A 221 -2.58 -4.96 -6.84
C CYS A 221 -2.22 -6.42 -7.14
N GLY A 222 -1.66 -6.66 -8.32
CA GLY A 222 -1.10 -7.95 -8.72
C GLY A 222 0.30 -8.20 -8.14
N SER A 223 1.03 -9.12 -8.77
CA SER A 223 2.45 -9.30 -8.51
C SER A 223 3.24 -8.08 -8.97
N SER A 224 4.24 -7.68 -8.16
CA SER A 224 5.26 -6.73 -8.59
C SER A 224 6.08 -7.31 -9.74
N SER A 225 6.38 -6.50 -10.74
CA SER A 225 7.17 -6.91 -11.91
C SER A 225 8.64 -6.49 -11.83
N GLY A 226 8.98 -5.63 -10.87
CA GLY A 226 10.27 -4.97 -10.72
C GLY A 226 10.40 -3.67 -11.53
N THR A 227 9.37 -3.29 -12.30
CA THR A 227 9.37 -2.09 -13.14
C THR A 227 8.21 -1.19 -12.74
N SER A 228 8.49 0.11 -12.52
CA SER A 228 7.43 1.09 -12.26
C SER A 228 6.77 1.52 -13.58
N VAL A 229 5.45 1.33 -13.70
CA VAL A 229 4.69 1.59 -14.93
C VAL A 229 3.44 2.43 -14.67
N ALA A 230 3.32 3.55 -15.39
CA ALA A 230 2.05 4.27 -15.52
C ALA A 230 1.35 3.86 -16.83
N GLY A 231 0.08 3.49 -16.77
CA GLY A 231 -0.67 3.06 -17.95
C GLY A 231 -2.17 3.13 -17.78
N TRP A 232 -2.90 2.50 -18.70
CA TRP A 232 -4.37 2.58 -18.75
C TRP A 232 -5.00 1.20 -18.59
N GLY A 233 -6.23 1.18 -18.11
CA GLY A 233 -7.01 -0.05 -18.09
C GLY A 233 -8.39 0.14 -17.50
N SER A 234 -9.17 -0.94 -17.49
CA SER A 234 -10.42 -0.97 -16.74
C SER A 234 -10.15 -0.83 -15.25
N LEU A 235 -11.04 -0.09 -14.60
CA LEU A 235 -11.15 0.05 -13.15
C LEU A 235 -12.63 -0.02 -12.78
N ARG A 236 -12.93 -0.17 -11.49
CA ARG A 236 -14.31 -0.12 -10.99
C ARG A 236 -14.99 1.18 -11.39
N SER A 237 -16.31 1.10 -11.58
CA SER A 237 -17.11 2.29 -11.89
C SER A 237 -16.92 3.36 -10.82
N GLY A 238 -16.67 4.60 -11.25
CA GLY A 238 -16.40 5.72 -10.37
C GLY A 238 -14.94 5.86 -9.91
N THR A 239 -14.05 4.90 -10.19
CA THR A 239 -12.61 5.06 -9.93
C THR A 239 -11.92 5.70 -11.12
N LEU A 240 -11.17 6.78 -10.88
CA LEU A 240 -10.43 7.52 -11.91
C LEU A 240 -9.05 6.94 -12.13
N ALA A 241 -8.32 6.66 -11.06
CA ALA A 241 -7.02 6.02 -11.11
C ALA A 241 -6.74 5.25 -9.81
N VAL A 242 -5.73 4.37 -9.85
CA VAL A 242 -5.21 3.68 -8.68
C VAL A 242 -3.69 3.62 -8.79
N THR A 243 -3.02 3.92 -7.69
CA THR A 243 -1.59 3.72 -7.51
C THR A 243 -1.33 2.49 -6.65
N CYS A 244 -0.53 1.56 -7.16
CA CYS A 244 0.05 0.46 -6.40
C CYS A 244 1.51 0.78 -6.03
N VAL A 245 1.88 0.67 -4.76
CA VAL A 245 3.27 0.83 -4.30
C VAL A 245 3.73 -0.42 -3.58
N TRP A 246 4.82 -1.03 -4.05
CA TRP A 246 5.49 -2.12 -3.34
C TRP A 246 6.69 -1.58 -2.58
N SER A 247 6.88 -2.06 -1.35
CA SER A 247 7.97 -1.66 -0.49
C SER A 247 8.51 -2.79 0.37
N ARG A 248 9.77 -2.66 0.77
CA ARG A 248 10.44 -3.57 1.72
C ARG A 248 10.90 -2.74 2.92
N SER A 249 10.37 -3.06 4.10
CA SER A 249 10.66 -2.29 5.32
C SER A 249 10.40 -0.78 5.19
N GLY A 250 9.40 -0.39 4.39
CA GLY A 250 9.05 1.01 4.11
C GLY A 250 9.92 1.73 3.08
N VAL A 251 10.86 1.03 2.44
CA VAL A 251 11.56 1.54 1.25
C VAL A 251 10.80 1.10 0.01
N ALA A 252 10.25 2.05 -0.75
CA ALA A 252 9.59 1.76 -2.02
C ALA A 252 10.58 1.16 -3.03
N VAL A 253 10.09 0.21 -3.81
CA VAL A 253 10.85 -0.49 -4.84
C VAL A 253 10.15 -0.48 -6.20
N GLU A 254 8.84 -0.25 -6.23
CA GLU A 254 8.02 -0.21 -7.44
C GLU A 254 6.78 0.64 -7.20
N VAL A 255 6.41 1.44 -8.22
CA VAL A 255 5.14 2.17 -8.26
C VAL A 255 4.47 1.97 -9.62
N ASP A 256 3.24 1.48 -9.58
CA ASP A 256 2.42 1.32 -10.77
C ASP A 256 1.16 2.16 -10.67
N GLN A 257 0.78 2.78 -11.77
CA GLN A 257 -0.41 3.62 -11.85
C GLN A 257 -1.29 3.14 -13.00
N ARG A 258 -2.58 2.95 -12.72
CA ARG A 258 -3.58 2.71 -13.76
C ARG A 258 -4.58 3.85 -13.81
N TYR A 259 -4.72 4.45 -14.97
CA TYR A 259 -5.72 5.46 -15.27
C TYR A 259 -6.92 4.80 -15.98
N SER A 260 -8.13 5.13 -15.53
CA SER A 260 -9.37 4.48 -15.96
C SER A 260 -9.68 4.73 -17.43
N THR A 261 -9.99 3.67 -18.15
CA THR A 261 -10.51 3.77 -19.53
C THR A 261 -12.02 4.04 -19.59
N ALA A 262 -12.71 4.14 -18.45
CA ALA A 262 -14.16 4.28 -18.39
C ALA A 262 -14.64 5.74 -18.30
N VAL A 263 -13.73 6.71 -18.21
CA VAL A 263 -14.06 8.13 -18.06
C VAL A 263 -13.46 8.98 -19.18
N ALA A 264 -14.04 10.16 -19.38
CA ALA A 264 -13.53 11.14 -20.33
C ALA A 264 -12.43 11.98 -19.67
N TRP A 265 -11.27 12.04 -20.32
CA TRP A 265 -10.10 12.77 -19.81
C TRP A 265 -9.85 14.05 -20.59
N SER A 266 -9.27 15.04 -19.90
CA SER A 266 -8.74 16.26 -20.48
C SER A 266 -7.26 16.40 -20.16
N VAL A 267 -6.49 16.79 -21.18
CA VAL A 267 -5.08 17.24 -21.05
C VAL A 267 -4.95 18.73 -21.43
N SER A 268 -6.07 19.40 -21.70
CA SER A 268 -6.10 20.80 -22.13
C SER A 268 -5.70 21.73 -21.01
N THR A 269 -5.05 22.85 -21.32
CA THR A 269 -4.74 23.91 -20.36
C THR A 269 -6.02 24.43 -19.70
N THR A 270 -7.08 24.63 -20.49
CA THR A 270 -8.43 24.95 -20.04
C THR A 270 -9.32 23.72 -20.16
N CYS A 271 -9.75 23.16 -19.04
CA CYS A 271 -10.70 22.04 -19.03
C CYS A 271 -12.14 22.55 -19.13
N THR A 272 -12.96 21.88 -19.94
CA THR A 272 -14.40 22.16 -20.06
C THR A 272 -15.24 20.89 -20.11
N GLY A 273 -16.51 21.01 -19.69
CA GLY A 273 -17.50 19.95 -19.75
C GLY A 273 -17.27 18.85 -18.70
N THR A 274 -17.68 17.63 -19.02
CA THR A 274 -17.72 16.48 -18.11
C THR A 274 -16.44 15.64 -18.13
N ARG A 275 -15.28 16.28 -18.35
CA ARG A 275 -13.97 15.61 -18.44
C ARG A 275 -13.18 15.77 -17.14
N PHE A 276 -12.45 14.73 -16.74
CA PHE A 276 -11.52 14.81 -15.61
C PHE A 276 -10.17 15.36 -16.05
N ASP A 277 -9.53 16.15 -15.18
CA ASP A 277 -8.21 16.72 -15.46
C ASP A 277 -7.11 15.68 -15.24
N LEU A 278 -6.50 15.18 -16.31
CA LEU A 278 -5.50 14.11 -16.20
C LEU A 278 -4.25 14.56 -15.43
N ARG A 279 -3.82 15.82 -15.60
CA ARG A 279 -2.65 16.33 -14.87
C ARG A 279 -2.93 16.41 -13.37
N GLY A 280 -4.07 16.94 -12.95
CA GLY A 280 -4.47 16.99 -11.54
C GLY A 280 -4.55 15.61 -10.91
N VAL A 281 -5.23 14.66 -11.59
CA VAL A 281 -5.29 13.27 -11.13
C VAL A 281 -3.90 12.63 -11.08
N ALA A 282 -3.06 12.81 -12.10
CA ALA A 282 -1.70 12.29 -12.06
C ALA A 282 -0.87 12.90 -10.92
N THR A 283 -1.05 14.20 -10.62
CA THR A 283 -0.39 14.85 -9.48
C THR A 283 -0.78 14.15 -8.17
N HIS A 284 -2.05 13.80 -8.01
CA HIS A 284 -2.53 13.01 -6.89
C HIS A 284 -1.90 11.61 -6.82
N GLU A 285 -1.94 10.85 -7.92
CA GLU A 285 -1.34 9.51 -8.00
C GLU A 285 0.18 9.52 -7.72
N TRP A 286 0.89 10.56 -8.13
CA TRP A 286 2.31 10.70 -7.83
C TRP A 286 2.58 11.07 -6.37
N GLY A 287 1.67 11.79 -5.70
CA GLY A 287 1.75 11.99 -4.25
C GLY A 287 1.72 10.65 -3.50
N HIS A 288 0.86 9.73 -3.92
CA HIS A 288 0.86 8.34 -3.46
C HIS A 288 2.17 7.62 -3.77
N GLY A 289 2.66 7.74 -5.00
CA GLY A 289 3.94 7.17 -5.44
C GLY A 289 5.12 7.61 -4.57
N PHE A 290 5.09 8.84 -4.05
CA PHE A 290 6.13 9.35 -3.16
C PHE A 290 5.92 9.07 -1.67
N GLY A 291 4.75 8.55 -1.27
CA GLY A 291 4.48 8.06 0.09
C GLY A 291 3.42 8.85 0.88
N LEU A 292 2.67 9.73 0.23
CA LEU A 292 1.55 10.45 0.86
C LEU A 292 0.26 9.65 0.76
N GLY A 293 -0.53 9.68 1.82
CA GLY A 293 -1.87 9.08 1.87
C GLY A 293 -2.96 10.14 1.69
N HIS A 294 -4.21 9.69 1.66
CA HIS A 294 -5.33 10.61 1.54
C HIS A 294 -5.44 11.63 2.69
N THR A 295 -5.96 12.81 2.34
CA THR A 295 -6.48 13.85 3.25
C THR A 295 -8.00 13.87 3.19
N ALA A 296 -8.66 14.65 4.05
CA ALA A 296 -10.11 14.78 4.01
C ALA A 296 -10.60 15.35 2.66
N GLN A 297 -11.76 14.89 2.16
CA GLN A 297 -12.31 15.36 0.88
C GLN A 297 -12.50 16.89 0.79
N SER A 298 -12.80 17.53 1.92
CA SER A 298 -12.98 18.98 2.03
C SER A 298 -11.67 19.76 2.18
N SER A 299 -10.51 19.11 2.08
CA SER A 299 -9.22 19.73 2.41
C SER A 299 -8.78 20.81 1.43
N GLY A 300 -9.25 20.74 0.19
CA GLY A 300 -8.76 21.56 -0.93
C GLY A 300 -7.33 21.18 -1.36
N LEU A 301 -6.76 20.10 -0.84
CA LEU A 301 -5.42 19.62 -1.15
C LEU A 301 -5.43 18.64 -2.32
N VAL A 302 -4.26 18.42 -2.93
CA VAL A 302 -4.10 17.45 -4.02
C VAL A 302 -4.51 16.05 -3.56
N MET A 303 -4.06 15.65 -2.36
CA MET A 303 -4.27 14.30 -1.81
C MET A 303 -5.69 14.03 -1.27
N LYS A 304 -6.72 14.76 -1.69
CA LYS A 304 -8.11 14.41 -1.35
C LYS A 304 -8.58 13.21 -2.19
N PRO A 305 -9.43 12.31 -1.67
CA PRO A 305 -9.74 11.01 -2.30
C PRO A 305 -10.63 11.08 -3.55
N ALA A 306 -11.25 12.22 -3.86
CA ALA A 306 -12.07 12.33 -5.06
C ALA A 306 -11.95 13.67 -5.79
N SER A 307 -11.95 13.60 -7.12
CA SER A 307 -11.92 14.77 -8.03
C SER A 307 -13.29 15.01 -8.65
N THR A 308 -13.63 16.27 -8.88
CA THR A 308 -14.74 16.64 -9.77
C THR A 308 -14.22 16.81 -11.21
N THR A 309 -15.13 16.88 -12.19
CA THR A 309 -14.76 17.16 -13.59
C THR A 309 -14.20 18.57 -13.71
N CYS A 310 -13.13 18.73 -14.49
CA CYS A 310 -12.42 19.98 -14.70
C CYS A 310 -11.86 20.65 -13.44
N GLU A 311 -11.57 19.85 -12.42
CA GLU A 311 -10.85 20.29 -11.25
C GLU A 311 -9.35 20.47 -11.54
N THR A 312 -8.99 21.64 -12.07
CA THR A 312 -7.59 21.96 -12.40
C THR A 312 -6.76 22.44 -11.21
N GLY A 313 -7.40 22.70 -10.06
CA GLY A 313 -6.71 23.12 -8.84
C GLY A 313 -5.68 22.11 -8.34
N GLN A 314 -5.92 20.81 -8.58
CA GLN A 314 -5.01 19.72 -8.17
C GLN A 314 -3.71 19.65 -9.00
N ARG A 315 -3.51 20.53 -9.99
CA ARG A 315 -2.23 20.65 -10.72
C ARG A 315 -1.13 21.33 -9.92
N ALA A 316 -1.50 22.00 -8.82
CA ALA A 316 -0.59 22.74 -7.95
C ALA A 316 -0.75 22.26 -6.51
N LEU A 317 0.39 22.14 -5.80
CA LEU A 317 0.41 21.68 -4.42
C LEU A 317 -0.21 22.72 -3.48
N GLY A 318 -1.07 22.27 -2.57
CA GLY A 318 -1.50 23.04 -1.41
C GLY A 318 -0.43 23.07 -0.31
N LEU A 319 -0.72 23.77 0.78
CA LEU A 319 0.22 23.90 1.89
C LEU A 319 0.47 22.55 2.60
N GLY A 320 -0.58 21.77 2.82
CA GLY A 320 -0.50 20.42 3.38
C GLY A 320 0.30 19.47 2.50
N ASP A 321 0.11 19.54 1.18
CA ASP A 321 0.87 18.74 0.21
C ASP A 321 2.38 19.07 0.28
N LEU A 322 2.73 20.37 0.31
CA LEU A 322 4.11 20.82 0.49
C LEU A 322 4.71 20.38 1.82
N MET A 323 3.96 20.45 2.92
CA MET A 323 4.43 19.99 4.22
C MET A 323 4.60 18.47 4.27
N GLY A 324 3.74 17.73 3.57
CA GLY A 324 3.81 16.29 3.47
C GLY A 324 5.06 15.82 2.75
N ILE A 325 5.37 16.39 1.59
CA ILE A 325 6.55 15.99 0.81
C ILE A 325 7.86 16.39 1.51
N ASP A 326 7.91 17.58 2.14
CA ASP A 326 9.02 18.07 2.98
C ASP A 326 9.28 17.16 4.19
N ALA A 327 8.23 16.52 4.71
CA ALA A 327 8.36 15.55 5.81
C ALA A 327 8.83 14.16 5.36
N LEU A 328 8.97 13.92 4.05
CA LEU A 328 9.43 12.63 3.48
C LEU A 328 10.82 12.74 2.82
N TYR A 329 11.15 13.90 2.24
CA TYR A 329 12.33 14.15 1.40
C TYR A 329 12.92 15.54 1.68
#